data_AF-A0A934ATZ6-F1
#
_entry.id   AF-A0A934ATZ6-F1
#
_cell.length_a   1.000
_cell.length_b   1.000
_cell.length_c   1.000
_cell.angle_alpha   90.00
_cell.angle_beta   90.00
_cell.angle_gamma   90.00
#
_symmetry.space_group_name_H-M   'P 1'
#
loop_
_entity.id
_entity.type
_entity.pdbx_description
1 polymer ?
#
loop_
_entity_poly.entity_id
_entity_poly.type
_entity_poly.pdbx_seq_one_letter_code
_entity_poly.pdbx_strand_id
1 'polypeptide(L)'
;MTDKQGEKAASPGAAGSRLAIICGSGLLMASPFIGWINRPLLGWLKGNAIRFSEHLPSSVSYGMICLVLGGISLAALNRRWRWIGFIAGIIGIMISLHFYFDYALINSKKLLAIQELNRQEYNIIGFTEKNLPPNLGVEPFFDESGSADTVAGRLSAMLHFATLGWYAAIIGSTVLVGFFAGSAAASSRRRNMLLILFVSSFLLYSIIFLAPVLSAEYHRNKGSYYLAAALYGNAVDEYEQARRLDRNITSIRSFHISIGTAYFFMKRTDMADWHIYQASLFFQEDIYPMAVFHLNNALRIDPSLAERVGSSYLAAAHINEGLLEYRKGNTAAAIEAWNKALERDPSQIQAYYYLSRAYYDVASYDKSIMTGLTFFTSIQNKQYRANVSANIADAYYKMKTFSKAREFYLKSQMLDKDENLRAVLSLVGK
;
A
#
# COMPACT_ATOMS: atom_id res chain seq x y z
N MET A 1 -22.57 44.67 54.46
CA MET A 1 -22.50 43.21 54.20
C MET A 1 -23.05 42.95 52.80
N THR A 2 -22.63 41.82 52.22
CA THR A 2 -22.99 41.23 50.90
C THR A 2 -22.32 41.82 49.64
N ASP A 3 -21.06 41.40 49.47
CA ASP A 3 -20.61 40.46 48.42
C ASP A 3 -20.98 40.81 46.96
N LYS A 4 -20.03 41.42 46.23
CA LYS A 4 -19.96 41.32 44.77
C LYS A 4 -18.82 40.37 44.41
N GLN A 5 -19.18 39.11 44.16
CA GLN A 5 -18.33 38.13 43.53
C GLN A 5 -17.83 38.68 42.18
N GLY A 6 -16.52 38.87 42.09
CA GLY A 6 -15.84 39.22 40.85
C GLY A 6 -15.87 38.02 39.91
N GLU A 7 -16.84 38.02 39.00
CA GLU A 7 -16.88 37.14 37.84
C GLU A 7 -15.67 37.50 36.95
N LYS A 8 -14.57 36.74 37.09
CA LYS A 8 -13.43 36.79 36.18
C LYS A 8 -13.90 36.31 34.81
N ALA A 9 -14.36 37.23 33.97
CA ALA A 9 -14.54 37.01 32.55
C ALA A 9 -13.26 36.39 31.99
N ALA A 10 -13.35 35.14 31.53
CA ALA A 10 -12.25 34.46 30.87
C ALA A 10 -11.84 35.30 29.65
N SER A 11 -10.59 35.76 29.61
CA SER A 11 -10.10 36.55 28.47
C SER A 11 -10.32 35.79 27.15
N PRO A 12 -10.61 36.47 26.03
CA PRO A 12 -10.87 35.82 24.73
C PRO A 12 -9.76 34.82 24.32
N GLY A 13 -8.51 35.09 24.69
CA GLY A 13 -7.38 34.19 24.48
C GLY A 13 -7.41 32.90 25.31
N ALA A 14 -8.11 32.87 26.45
CA ALA A 14 -8.29 31.67 27.28
C ALA A 14 -9.32 30.69 26.70
N ALA A 15 -10.31 31.18 25.95
CA ALA A 15 -11.29 30.34 25.25
C ALA A 15 -10.69 29.73 23.98
N GLY A 16 -10.03 30.55 23.14
CA GLY A 16 -9.36 30.07 21.92
C GLY A 16 -8.23 29.06 22.22
N SER A 17 -7.53 29.21 23.34
CA SER A 17 -6.49 28.27 23.78
C SER A 17 -7.00 26.89 24.17
N ARG A 18 -8.15 26.83 24.85
CA ARG A 18 -8.79 25.55 25.19
C ARG A 18 -9.30 24.85 23.94
N LEU A 19 -9.87 25.60 23.01
CA LEU A 19 -10.37 25.08 21.74
C LEU A 19 -9.24 24.44 20.91
N ALA A 20 -8.07 25.10 20.80
CA ALA A 20 -6.94 24.55 20.07
C ALA A 20 -6.43 23.21 20.63
N ILE A 21 -6.33 23.08 21.98
CA ILE A 21 -5.93 21.83 22.62
C ILE A 21 -6.98 20.74 22.38
N ILE A 22 -8.27 21.07 22.53
CA ILE A 22 -9.38 20.12 22.31
C ILE A 22 -9.40 19.65 20.85
N CYS A 23 -9.31 20.57 19.89
CA CYS A 23 -9.29 20.23 18.47
C CYS A 23 -8.05 19.41 18.09
N GLY A 24 -6.86 19.85 18.51
CA GLY A 24 -5.60 19.15 18.21
C GLY A 24 -5.59 17.73 18.80
N SER A 25 -6.03 17.58 20.05
CA SER A 25 -6.14 16.26 20.69
C SER A 25 -7.24 15.41 20.06
N GLY A 26 -8.39 16.01 19.72
CA GLY A 26 -9.50 15.32 19.07
C GLY A 26 -9.13 14.75 17.70
N LEU A 27 -8.44 15.54 16.86
CA LEU A 27 -7.93 15.07 15.57
C LEU A 27 -6.94 13.90 15.75
N LEU A 28 -6.04 14.02 16.72
CA LEU A 28 -5.03 13.01 17.01
C LEU A 28 -5.66 11.71 17.54
N MET A 29 -6.73 11.79 18.33
CA MET A 29 -7.49 10.63 18.81
C MET A 29 -8.43 10.02 17.77
N ALA A 30 -8.94 10.82 16.83
CA ALA A 30 -9.81 10.34 15.75
C ALA A 30 -9.02 9.62 14.64
N SER A 31 -7.78 10.07 14.41
CA SER A 31 -6.86 9.57 13.39
C SER A 31 -6.80 8.03 13.22
N PRO A 32 -6.73 7.20 14.28
CA PRO A 32 -6.64 5.74 14.13
C PRO A 32 -7.89 5.10 13.52
N PHE A 33 -9.06 5.72 13.69
CA PHE A 33 -10.35 5.14 13.30
C PHE A 33 -10.73 5.43 11.85
N ILE A 34 -10.19 6.53 11.30
CA ILE A 34 -10.44 6.98 9.92
C ILE A 34 -9.39 6.46 8.92
N GLY A 35 -8.46 5.61 9.37
CA GLY A 35 -7.44 4.99 8.51
C GLY A 35 -6.29 5.92 8.14
N TRP A 36 -5.09 5.37 7.98
CA TRP A 36 -3.90 6.14 7.61
C TRP A 36 -3.54 5.98 6.13
N ILE A 37 -3.78 4.79 5.58
CA ILE A 37 -3.47 4.45 4.20
C ILE A 37 -4.68 3.76 3.57
N ASN A 38 -5.03 4.15 2.35
CA ASN A 38 -5.93 3.41 1.49
C ASN A 38 -5.15 2.30 0.79
N ARG A 39 -5.56 1.05 0.98
CA ARG A 39 -5.00 -0.09 0.23
C ARG A 39 -6.05 -0.50 -0.81
N PRO A 40 -5.75 -0.37 -2.11
CA PRO A 40 -6.60 -0.88 -3.18
C PRO A 40 -7.07 -2.30 -2.87
N LEU A 41 -8.34 -2.60 -3.14
CA LEU A 41 -9.03 -3.86 -2.80
C LEU A 41 -9.23 -4.17 -1.29
N LEU A 42 -8.23 -3.95 -0.43
CA LEU A 42 -8.23 -4.36 0.98
C LEU A 42 -8.80 -3.32 1.95
N GLY A 43 -9.08 -2.11 1.47
CA GLY A 43 -9.61 -1.01 2.27
C GLY A 43 -8.56 -0.38 3.21
N TRP A 44 -9.04 0.46 4.13
CA TRP A 44 -8.16 1.32 4.91
C TRP A 44 -7.33 0.56 5.95
N LEU A 45 -6.04 0.90 6.03
CA LEU A 45 -5.15 0.46 7.10
C LEU A 45 -5.39 1.33 8.34
N LYS A 46 -5.98 0.75 9.38
CA LYS A 46 -6.31 1.41 10.65
C LYS A 46 -5.35 1.00 11.75
N GLY A 47 -4.90 1.97 12.55
CA GLY A 47 -4.10 1.72 13.76
C GLY A 47 -2.91 0.79 13.55
N ASN A 48 -2.14 1.01 12.46
CA ASN A 48 -1.10 0.09 12.00
C ASN A 48 -0.11 -0.31 13.11
N ALA A 49 0.15 -1.61 13.22
CA ALA A 49 1.01 -2.16 14.26
C ALA A 49 2.49 -1.88 13.96
N ILE A 50 3.24 -1.52 15.00
CA ILE A 50 4.68 -1.29 14.91
C ILE A 50 5.36 -2.62 15.20
N ARG A 51 5.90 -3.26 14.16
CA ARG A 51 6.68 -4.49 14.31
C ARG A 51 8.14 -4.12 14.51
N PHE A 52 8.64 -4.34 15.72
CA PHE A 52 10.06 -4.18 16.06
C PHE A 52 10.91 -5.39 15.63
N SER A 53 10.28 -6.56 15.44
CA SER A 53 10.90 -7.79 14.97
C SER A 53 9.87 -8.63 14.21
N GLU A 54 10.31 -9.39 13.22
CA GLU A 54 9.47 -10.32 12.46
C GLU A 54 8.94 -11.49 13.32
N HIS A 55 9.61 -11.79 14.43
CA HIS A 55 9.31 -12.95 15.29
C HIS A 55 8.50 -12.61 16.55
N LEU A 56 8.25 -11.32 16.81
CA LEU A 56 7.51 -10.89 18.00
C LEU A 56 6.15 -10.31 17.62
N PRO A 57 5.05 -10.70 18.30
CA PRO A 57 3.77 -10.04 18.13
C PRO A 57 3.90 -8.55 18.48
N SER A 58 3.30 -7.71 17.65
CA SER A 58 3.36 -6.25 17.84
C SER A 58 2.32 -5.86 18.90
N SER A 59 2.80 -5.44 20.07
CA SER A 59 1.97 -4.96 21.18
C SER A 59 1.62 -3.47 21.10
N VAL A 60 2.31 -2.72 20.22
CA VAL A 60 2.16 -1.27 20.08
C VAL A 60 1.80 -0.93 18.64
N SER A 61 0.88 0.02 18.47
CA SER A 61 0.50 0.54 17.17
C SER A 61 0.61 2.06 17.10
N TYR A 62 0.80 2.59 15.88
CA TYR A 62 0.76 4.04 15.63
C TYR A 62 -0.54 4.64 16.17
N GLY A 63 -1.65 3.92 16.00
CA GLY A 63 -2.96 4.34 16.50
C GLY A 63 -3.04 4.42 18.03
N MET A 64 -2.49 3.43 18.74
CA MET A 64 -2.43 3.45 20.21
C MET A 64 -1.61 4.63 20.71
N ILE A 65 -0.46 4.91 20.07
CA ILE A 65 0.37 6.04 20.48
C ILE A 65 -0.39 7.35 20.27
N CYS A 66 -1.10 7.50 19.15
CA CYS A 66 -1.95 8.66 18.92
C CYS A 66 -3.03 8.82 20.01
N LEU A 67 -3.73 7.74 20.40
CA LEU A 67 -4.72 7.81 21.48
C LEU A 67 -4.10 8.27 22.81
N VAL A 68 -2.94 7.73 23.17
CA VAL A 68 -2.22 8.08 24.40
C VAL A 68 -1.76 9.54 24.37
N LEU A 69 -1.16 10.00 23.26
CA LEU A 69 -0.70 11.39 23.11
C LEU A 69 -1.85 12.38 23.15
N GLY A 70 -3.00 12.03 22.55
CA GLY A 70 -4.22 12.85 22.61
C GLY A 70 -4.78 12.94 24.03
N GLY A 71 -4.85 11.83 24.77
CA GLY A 71 -5.27 11.82 26.17
C GLY A 71 -4.33 12.63 27.07
N ILE A 72 -3.02 12.49 26.89
CA ILE A 72 -1.99 13.28 27.58
C ILE A 72 -2.17 14.78 27.27
N SER A 73 -2.46 15.12 26.02
CA SER A 73 -2.68 16.52 25.59
C SER A 73 -3.94 17.12 26.20
N LEU A 74 -5.02 16.34 26.33
CA LEU A 74 -6.23 16.76 27.05
C LEU A 74 -5.98 16.98 28.55
N ALA A 75 -5.20 16.10 29.19
CA ALA A 75 -4.81 16.28 30.59
C ALA A 75 -3.98 17.57 30.81
N ALA A 76 -3.26 18.02 29.77
CA ALA A 76 -2.51 19.28 29.76
C ALA A 76 -3.39 20.55 29.67
N LEU A 77 -4.72 20.43 29.57
CA LEU A 77 -5.66 21.56 29.77
C LEU A 77 -5.48 22.19 31.16
N ASN A 78 -5.01 21.43 32.14
CA ASN A 78 -4.68 21.94 33.47
C ASN A 78 -3.41 22.81 33.42
N ARG A 79 -3.47 24.03 33.99
CA ARG A 79 -2.43 25.08 33.85
C ARG A 79 -1.02 24.64 34.26
N ARG A 80 -0.89 23.63 35.13
CA ARG A 80 0.38 23.13 35.69
C ARG A 80 1.20 22.27 34.70
N TRP A 81 0.56 21.62 33.73
CA TRP A 81 1.20 20.60 32.89
C TRP A 81 1.23 20.94 31.40
N ARG A 82 1.05 22.21 31.04
CA ARG A 82 0.95 22.69 29.65
C ARG A 82 2.11 22.24 28.74
N TRP A 83 3.33 22.19 29.27
CA TRP A 83 4.50 21.75 28.50
C TRP A 83 4.45 20.28 28.05
N ILE A 84 3.67 19.43 28.74
CA ILE A 84 3.48 18.03 28.34
C ILE A 84 2.70 17.96 27.02
N GLY A 85 1.72 18.82 26.79
CA GLY A 85 0.99 18.87 25.51
C GLY A 85 1.89 19.29 24.35
N PHE A 86 2.92 20.11 24.59
CA PHE A 86 3.92 20.46 23.57
C PHE A 86 4.79 19.25 23.21
N ILE A 87 5.24 18.50 24.22
CA ILE A 87 5.99 17.26 23.99
C ILE A 87 5.13 16.24 23.25
N ALA A 88 3.86 16.11 23.64
CA ALA A 88 2.94 15.19 22.98
C ALA A 88 2.72 15.57 21.50
N GLY A 89 2.59 16.87 21.20
CA GLY A 89 2.54 17.38 19.82
C GLY A 89 3.83 17.10 19.05
N ILE A 90 5.01 17.33 19.65
CA ILE A 90 6.30 17.01 19.03
C ILE A 90 6.41 15.52 18.69
N ILE A 91 6.09 14.64 19.65
CA ILE A 91 6.13 13.19 19.44
C ILE A 91 5.12 12.81 18.35
N GLY A 92 3.93 13.41 18.33
CA GLY A 92 2.93 13.19 17.30
C GLY A 92 3.42 13.55 15.89
N ILE A 93 4.13 14.67 15.73
CA ILE A 93 4.78 15.03 14.45
C ILE A 93 5.85 14.00 14.09
N MET A 94 6.74 13.64 15.03
CA MET A 94 7.82 12.67 14.75
C MET A 94 7.28 11.31 14.32
N ILE A 95 6.21 10.84 14.96
CA ILE A 95 5.59 9.55 14.62
C ILE A 95 4.91 9.62 13.25
N SER A 96 4.22 10.73 12.94
CA SER A 96 3.57 10.93 11.65
C SER A 96 4.59 11.00 10.51
N LEU A 97 5.73 11.67 10.74
CA LEU A 97 6.85 11.73 9.79
C LEU A 97 7.58 10.40 9.67
N HIS A 98 7.78 9.69 10.79
CA HIS A 98 8.38 8.36 10.76
C HIS A 98 7.54 7.39 9.94
N PHE A 99 6.21 7.37 10.16
CA PHE A 99 5.30 6.55 9.35
C PHE A 99 5.39 6.90 7.86
N TYR A 100 5.41 8.19 7.53
CA TYR A 100 5.54 8.68 6.15
C TYR A 100 6.82 8.17 5.48
N PHE A 101 7.98 8.40 6.11
CA PHE A 101 9.26 7.97 5.57
C PHE A 101 9.47 6.46 5.62
N ASP A 102 8.88 5.78 6.60
CA ASP A 102 8.95 4.33 6.71
C ASP A 102 8.22 3.65 5.54
N TYR A 103 7.02 4.11 5.21
CA TYR A 103 6.30 3.61 4.03
C TYR A 103 6.94 4.03 2.72
N ALA A 104 7.36 5.30 2.59
CA ALA A 104 7.87 5.82 1.33
C ALA A 104 9.30 5.35 1.01
N LEU A 105 10.19 5.30 2.01
CA LEU A 105 11.63 5.18 1.78
C LEU A 105 12.27 4.03 2.57
N ILE A 106 12.09 3.97 3.88
CA ILE A 106 12.88 3.07 4.75
C ILE A 106 12.50 1.60 4.49
N ASN A 107 11.21 1.30 4.30
CA ASN A 107 10.70 -0.03 4.04
C ASN A 107 9.94 -0.07 2.72
N SER A 108 10.69 -0.13 1.61
CA SER A 108 10.16 -0.17 0.24
C SER A 108 9.11 -1.27 0.01
N LYS A 109 9.18 -2.40 0.73
CA LYS A 109 8.21 -3.51 0.63
C LYS A 109 6.79 -3.04 0.96
N LYS A 110 6.62 -2.08 1.88
CA LYS A 110 5.29 -1.60 2.30
C LYS A 110 4.58 -0.83 1.19
N LEU A 111 5.25 0.14 0.58
CA LEU A 111 4.68 0.88 -0.55
C LEU A 111 4.52 -0.02 -1.78
N LEU A 112 5.49 -0.89 -2.05
CA LEU A 112 5.41 -1.84 -3.16
C LEU A 112 4.19 -2.76 -3.03
N ALA A 113 3.87 -3.25 -1.83
CA ALA A 113 2.67 -4.04 -1.60
C ALA A 113 1.37 -3.27 -1.89
N ILE A 114 1.33 -1.97 -1.61
CA ILE A 114 0.17 -1.12 -1.91
C ILE A 114 0.05 -0.91 -3.42
N GLN A 115 1.17 -0.64 -4.10
CA GLN A 115 1.20 -0.50 -5.56
C GLN A 115 0.87 -1.80 -6.28
N GLU A 116 1.29 -2.94 -5.72
CA GLU A 116 0.89 -4.25 -6.23
C GLU A 116 -0.63 -4.38 -6.20
N LEU A 117 -1.27 -4.08 -5.07
CA LEU A 117 -2.74 -4.08 -4.97
C LEU A 117 -3.38 -3.11 -5.98
N ASN A 118 -2.78 -1.93 -6.19
CA ASN A 118 -3.25 -0.97 -7.19
C ASN A 118 -3.21 -1.57 -8.61
N ARG A 119 -2.12 -2.26 -8.94
CA ARG A 119 -1.95 -2.95 -10.23
C ARG A 119 -2.93 -4.12 -10.37
N GLN A 120 -3.19 -4.86 -9.29
CA GLN A 120 -4.18 -5.94 -9.30
C GLN A 120 -5.59 -5.40 -9.53
N GLU A 121 -5.94 -4.27 -8.91
CA GLU A 121 -7.20 -3.57 -9.13
C GLU A 121 -7.37 -3.15 -10.60
N TYR A 122 -6.35 -2.50 -11.18
CA TYR A 122 -6.32 -2.16 -12.60
C TYR A 122 -6.53 -3.37 -13.52
N ASN A 123 -5.85 -4.48 -13.22
CA ASN A 123 -5.98 -5.72 -13.97
C ASN A 123 -7.41 -6.30 -13.88
N ILE A 124 -8.08 -6.16 -12.73
CA ILE A 124 -9.49 -6.59 -12.55
C ILE A 124 -10.42 -5.71 -13.37
N ILE A 125 -10.21 -4.38 -13.39
CA ILE A 125 -10.99 -3.43 -14.21
C ILE A 125 -10.86 -3.81 -15.69
N GLY A 126 -9.62 -3.88 -16.19
CA GLY A 126 -9.38 -4.18 -17.61
C GLY A 126 -9.87 -5.57 -18.05
N PHE A 127 -9.91 -6.56 -17.15
CA PHE A 127 -10.55 -7.84 -17.43
C PHE A 127 -12.07 -7.73 -17.46
N THR A 128 -12.67 -7.00 -16.51
CA THR A 128 -14.12 -6.81 -16.41
C THR A 128 -14.65 -6.10 -17.65
N GLU A 129 -14.03 -4.98 -18.05
CA GLU A 129 -14.42 -4.22 -19.24
C GLU A 129 -14.40 -5.04 -20.54
N LYS A 130 -13.42 -5.94 -20.68
CA LYS A 130 -13.21 -6.70 -21.91
C LYS A 130 -14.00 -8.01 -21.98
N ASN A 131 -14.26 -8.64 -20.84
CA ASN A 131 -14.73 -10.04 -20.80
C ASN A 131 -16.07 -10.23 -20.09
N LEU A 132 -16.59 -9.21 -19.41
CA LEU A 132 -17.88 -9.25 -18.73
C LEU A 132 -18.84 -8.24 -19.37
N PRO A 133 -20.17 -8.47 -19.27
CA PRO A 133 -21.15 -7.49 -19.73
C PRO A 133 -20.87 -6.12 -19.10
N PRO A 134 -20.93 -5.02 -19.88
CA PRO A 134 -20.61 -3.69 -19.39
C PRO A 134 -21.55 -3.30 -18.25
N ASN A 135 -20.96 -2.81 -17.17
CA ASN A 135 -21.68 -2.20 -16.07
C ASN A 135 -21.95 -0.73 -16.42
N LEU A 136 -23.12 -0.18 -16.09
CA LEU A 136 -23.44 1.24 -16.37
C LEU A 136 -22.83 2.20 -15.34
N GLY A 137 -22.17 1.68 -14.30
CA GLY A 137 -21.40 2.48 -13.37
C GLY A 137 -20.17 3.13 -14.00
N VAL A 138 -19.67 4.18 -13.34
CA VAL A 138 -18.36 4.71 -13.67
C VAL A 138 -17.33 3.75 -13.09
N GLU A 139 -16.70 2.93 -13.93
CA GLU A 139 -15.52 2.16 -13.52
C GLU A 139 -14.49 3.15 -12.94
N PRO A 140 -13.94 2.87 -11.75
CA PRO A 140 -13.10 3.84 -11.06
C PRO A 140 -11.94 4.25 -11.96
N PHE A 141 -11.72 5.56 -12.08
CA PHE A 141 -10.58 6.07 -12.81
C PHE A 141 -9.31 5.53 -12.17
N PHE A 142 -8.54 4.77 -12.96
CA PHE A 142 -7.23 4.34 -12.53
C PHE A 142 -6.28 5.53 -12.59
N ASP A 143 -5.88 6.02 -11.41
CA ASP A 143 -4.77 6.95 -11.30
C ASP A 143 -3.48 6.13 -11.21
N GLU A 144 -2.71 6.19 -12.29
CA GLU A 144 -1.42 5.52 -12.42
C GLU A 144 -0.43 6.24 -11.49
N SER A 145 -0.40 5.82 -10.22
CA SER A 145 0.49 6.43 -9.23
C SER A 145 1.92 6.43 -9.79
N GLY A 146 2.53 7.61 -9.88
CA GLY A 146 3.85 7.80 -10.51
C GLY A 146 4.91 6.79 -10.03
N SER A 147 5.90 6.53 -10.89
CA SER A 147 6.92 5.48 -10.71
C SER A 147 7.52 5.44 -9.29
N ALA A 148 7.41 4.30 -8.61
CA ALA A 148 8.12 4.04 -7.35
C ALA A 148 9.62 3.78 -7.52
N ASP A 149 10.14 3.91 -8.75
CA ASP A 149 11.56 3.76 -9.00
C ASP A 149 12.34 4.98 -8.51
N THR A 150 11.70 6.14 -8.35
CA THR A 150 12.36 7.36 -7.87
C THR A 150 11.97 7.71 -6.44
N VAL A 151 12.88 8.35 -5.70
CA VAL A 151 12.59 8.89 -4.36
C VAL A 151 11.37 9.81 -4.39
N ALA A 152 11.32 10.73 -5.35
CA ALA A 152 10.21 11.67 -5.50
C ALA A 152 8.88 10.95 -5.79
N GLY A 153 8.90 9.94 -6.67
CA GLY A 153 7.73 9.14 -6.98
C GLY A 153 7.22 8.34 -5.78
N ARG A 154 8.12 7.76 -4.97
CA ARG A 154 7.72 7.05 -3.73
C ARG A 154 7.11 7.97 -2.68
N LEU A 155 7.64 9.18 -2.53
CA LEU A 155 7.09 10.22 -1.65
C LEU A 155 5.69 10.64 -2.12
N SER A 156 5.53 10.90 -3.42
CA SER A 156 4.24 11.24 -4.03
C SER A 156 3.22 10.10 -3.90
N ALA A 157 3.63 8.86 -4.19
CA ALA A 157 2.78 7.68 -4.08
C ALA A 157 2.30 7.46 -2.65
N MET A 158 3.15 7.69 -1.64
CA MET A 158 2.71 7.63 -0.24
C MET A 158 1.58 8.64 0.01
N LEU A 159 1.73 9.90 -0.42
CA LEU A 159 0.69 10.93 -0.25
C LEU A 159 -0.59 10.59 -1.01
N HIS A 160 -0.48 10.01 -2.21
CA HIS A 160 -1.63 9.54 -2.98
C HIS A 160 -2.45 8.49 -2.21
N PHE A 161 -1.78 7.52 -1.57
CA PHE A 161 -2.46 6.51 -0.76
C PHE A 161 -2.78 6.96 0.67
N ALA A 162 -2.30 8.13 1.12
CA ALA A 162 -2.59 8.65 2.44
C ALA A 162 -4.07 9.03 2.56
N THR A 163 -4.67 8.70 3.70
CA THR A 163 -6.07 9.03 4.00
C THR A 163 -6.15 10.07 5.11
N LEU A 164 -7.36 10.57 5.37
CA LEU A 164 -7.61 11.64 6.34
C LEU A 164 -7.05 11.35 7.74
N GLY A 165 -6.82 10.10 8.14
CA GLY A 165 -6.23 9.80 9.45
C GLY A 165 -4.77 10.19 9.57
N TRP A 166 -3.96 10.02 8.54
CA TRP A 166 -2.57 10.50 8.58
C TRP A 166 -2.54 12.03 8.65
N TYR A 167 -3.37 12.70 7.83
CA TYR A 167 -3.53 14.15 7.87
C TYR A 167 -4.05 14.65 9.23
N ALA A 168 -5.04 13.98 9.82
CA ALA A 168 -5.55 14.33 11.14
C ALA A 168 -4.48 14.21 12.23
N ALA A 169 -3.63 13.18 12.18
CA ALA A 169 -2.52 13.03 13.11
C ALA A 169 -1.50 14.18 12.99
N ILE A 170 -1.01 14.47 11.77
CA ILE A 170 0.01 15.50 11.58
C ILE A 170 -0.53 16.91 11.82
N ILE A 171 -1.76 17.21 11.37
CA ILE A 171 -2.43 18.51 11.60
C ILE A 171 -2.74 18.67 13.09
N GLY A 172 -3.32 17.65 13.74
CA GLY A 172 -3.62 17.70 15.17
C GLY A 172 -2.37 17.95 16.02
N SER A 173 -1.27 17.26 15.68
CA SER A 173 0.03 17.45 16.33
C SER A 173 0.60 18.85 16.08
N THR A 174 0.46 19.38 14.87
CA THR A 174 0.93 20.74 14.50
C THR A 174 0.13 21.83 15.24
N VAL A 175 -1.18 21.65 15.37
CA VAL A 175 -2.05 22.55 16.17
C VAL A 175 -1.60 22.57 17.63
N LEU A 176 -1.28 21.41 18.21
CA LEU A 176 -0.75 21.32 19.57
C LEU A 176 0.58 22.07 19.70
N VAL A 177 1.54 21.82 18.81
CA VAL A 177 2.86 22.48 18.84
C VAL A 177 2.74 24.00 18.65
N GLY A 178 2.00 24.45 17.63
CA GLY A 178 1.81 25.87 17.31
C GLY A 178 1.13 26.64 18.45
N PHE A 179 0.12 26.02 19.07
CA PHE A 179 -0.53 26.60 20.24
C PHE A 179 0.44 26.80 21.40
N PHE A 180 1.22 25.78 21.77
CA PHE A 180 2.12 25.87 22.91
C PHE A 180 3.34 26.77 22.64
N ALA A 181 3.82 26.83 21.40
CA ALA A 181 4.90 27.74 20.98
C ALA A 181 4.48 29.22 21.11
N GLY A 182 3.21 29.53 20.83
CA GLY A 182 2.61 30.87 20.98
C GLY A 182 2.11 31.19 22.39
N SER A 183 1.89 30.18 23.24
CA SER A 183 1.46 30.41 24.62
C SER A 183 2.60 30.94 25.49
N ALA A 184 2.37 32.04 26.23
CA ALA A 184 3.30 32.59 27.22
C ALA A 184 3.56 31.66 28.45
N ALA A 185 3.18 30.39 28.36
CA ALA A 185 3.18 29.43 29.46
C ALA A 185 4.52 28.69 29.67
N ALA A 186 5.45 28.77 28.71
CA ALA A 186 6.83 28.31 28.88
C ALA A 186 7.76 29.52 28.93
N SER A 187 8.73 29.52 29.86
CA SER A 187 9.81 30.49 29.78
C SER A 187 10.49 30.37 28.42
N SER A 188 10.86 31.52 27.82
CA SER A 188 11.56 31.57 26.52
C SER A 188 12.67 30.51 26.42
N ARG A 189 13.44 30.34 27.50
CA ARG A 189 14.50 29.33 27.64
C ARG A 189 14.00 27.89 27.49
N ARG A 190 12.89 27.50 28.14
CA ARG A 190 12.35 26.13 28.08
C ARG A 190 11.80 25.80 26.70
N ARG A 191 11.11 26.75 26.06
CA ARG A 191 10.61 26.59 24.69
C ARG A 191 11.76 26.36 23.70
N ASN A 192 12.79 27.20 23.77
CA ASN A 192 13.96 27.08 22.89
C ASN A 192 14.69 25.74 23.13
N MET A 193 14.85 25.33 24.39
CA MET A 193 15.46 24.03 24.72
C MET A 193 14.71 22.84 24.10
N LEU A 194 13.37 22.83 24.17
CA LEU A 194 12.57 21.74 23.61
C LEU A 194 12.57 21.75 22.07
N LEU A 195 12.60 22.93 21.43
CA LEU A 195 12.78 23.05 19.98
C LEU A 195 14.15 22.55 19.53
N ILE A 196 15.21 22.91 20.25
CA ILE A 196 16.56 22.41 19.98
C ILE A 196 16.58 20.89 20.11
N LEU A 197 16.02 20.34 21.19
CA LEU A 197 15.96 18.89 21.40
C LEU A 197 15.21 18.19 20.26
N PHE A 198 14.07 18.74 19.82
CA PHE A 198 13.34 18.22 18.66
C PHE A 198 14.18 18.23 17.39
N VAL A 199 14.81 19.37 17.06
CA VAL A 199 15.64 19.50 15.85
C VAL A 199 16.83 18.54 15.92
N SER A 200 17.49 18.43 17.07
CA SER A 200 18.59 17.48 17.29
C SER A 200 18.14 16.03 17.17
N SER A 201 16.98 15.67 17.75
CA SER A 201 16.41 14.32 17.63
C SER A 201 16.01 14.00 16.19
N PHE A 202 15.43 14.95 15.46
CA PHE A 202 15.07 14.75 14.04
C PHE A 202 16.30 14.66 13.14
N LEU A 203 17.34 15.44 13.43
CA LEU A 203 18.62 15.35 12.72
C LEU A 203 19.27 13.98 12.95
N LEU A 204 19.30 13.51 14.19
CA LEU A 204 19.79 12.17 14.53
C LEU A 204 18.97 11.08 13.83
N TYR A 205 17.63 11.19 13.86
CA TYR A 205 16.74 10.30 13.12
C TYR A 205 17.06 10.30 11.62
N SER A 206 17.26 11.48 11.02
CA SER A 206 17.58 11.59 9.59
C SER A 206 18.91 10.94 9.25
N ILE A 207 19.92 11.09 10.11
CA ILE A 207 21.24 10.44 9.93
C ILE A 207 21.13 8.92 10.04
N ILE A 208 20.36 8.41 11.00
CA ILE A 208 20.26 6.97 11.25
C ILE A 208 19.39 6.27 10.19
N PHE A 209 18.24 6.85 9.85
CA PHE A 209 17.22 6.17 9.06
C PHE A 209 17.14 6.63 7.60
N LEU A 210 17.34 7.93 7.33
CA LEU A 210 17.19 8.47 5.97
C LEU A 210 18.51 8.47 5.20
N ALA A 211 19.63 8.78 5.85
CA ALA A 211 20.91 8.89 5.17
C ALA A 211 21.33 7.59 4.45
N PRO A 212 21.22 6.38 5.06
CA PRO A 212 21.56 5.14 4.35
C PRO A 212 20.72 4.91 3.09
N VAL A 213 19.41 5.18 3.16
CA VAL A 213 18.48 5.02 2.03
C VAL A 213 18.77 6.02 0.92
N LEU A 214 19.03 7.29 1.27
CA LEU A 214 19.37 8.32 0.30
C LEU A 214 20.75 8.09 -0.34
N SER A 215 21.72 7.61 0.44
CA SER A 215 23.02 7.19 -0.08
C SER A 215 22.89 5.99 -1.02
N ALA A 216 22.06 4.99 -0.68
CA ALA A 216 21.80 3.86 -1.56
C ALA A 216 21.21 4.30 -2.91
N GLU A 217 20.24 5.22 -2.90
CA GLU A 217 19.66 5.78 -4.13
C GLU A 217 20.66 6.62 -4.93
N TYR A 218 21.55 7.35 -4.26
CA TYR A 218 22.66 8.03 -4.93
C TYR A 218 23.55 7.04 -5.69
N HIS A 219 23.97 5.96 -5.04
CA HIS A 219 24.77 4.91 -5.67
C HIS A 219 24.02 4.20 -6.81
N ARG A 220 22.72 3.94 -6.65
CA ARG A 220 21.89 3.41 -7.74
C ARG A 220 21.87 4.33 -8.95
N ASN A 221 21.60 5.63 -8.75
CA ASN A 221 21.58 6.60 -9.85
C ASN A 221 22.94 6.73 -10.52
N LYS A 222 24.03 6.71 -9.75
CA LYS A 222 25.40 6.70 -10.27
C LYS A 222 25.69 5.43 -11.07
N GLY A 223 25.22 4.27 -10.61
CA GLY A 223 25.27 3.01 -11.36
C GLY A 223 24.49 3.10 -12.68
N SER A 224 23.31 3.71 -12.68
CA SER A 224 22.51 3.95 -13.90
C SER A 224 23.20 4.91 -14.87
N TYR A 225 23.91 5.91 -14.37
CA TYR A 225 24.75 6.77 -15.19
C TYR A 225 25.90 6.00 -15.85
N TYR A 226 26.61 5.16 -15.09
CA TYR A 226 27.67 4.30 -15.67
C TYR A 226 27.13 3.28 -16.67
N LEU A 227 25.94 2.72 -16.41
CA LEU A 227 25.25 1.83 -17.33
C LEU A 227 24.98 2.53 -18.67
N ALA A 228 24.45 3.77 -18.63
CA ALA A 228 24.21 4.58 -19.83
C ALA A 228 25.52 4.97 -20.55
N ALA A 229 26.61 5.13 -19.81
CA ALA A 229 27.95 5.39 -20.35
C ALA A 229 28.68 4.13 -20.86
N ALA A 230 28.00 2.96 -20.89
CA ALA A 230 28.57 1.66 -21.26
C ALA A 230 29.76 1.18 -20.38
N LEU A 231 29.88 1.73 -19.16
CA LEU A 231 30.88 1.34 -18.16
C LEU A 231 30.28 0.28 -17.21
N TYR A 232 30.00 -0.91 -17.75
CA TYR A 232 29.19 -1.92 -17.07
C TYR A 232 29.77 -2.45 -15.75
N GLY A 233 31.10 -2.61 -15.65
CA GLY A 233 31.76 -3.03 -14.40
C GLY A 233 31.53 -2.01 -13.28
N ASN A 234 31.81 -0.73 -13.56
CA ASN A 234 31.59 0.36 -12.61
C ASN A 234 30.10 0.50 -12.24
N ALA A 235 29.18 0.26 -13.19
CA ALA A 235 27.76 0.26 -12.90
C ALA A 235 27.38 -0.80 -11.86
N VAL A 236 27.88 -2.03 -12.03
CA VAL A 236 27.67 -3.13 -11.08
C VAL A 236 28.25 -2.78 -9.71
N ASP A 237 29.47 -2.23 -9.65
CA ASP A 237 30.10 -1.85 -8.38
C ASP A 237 29.29 -0.81 -7.59
N GLU A 238 28.70 0.17 -8.29
CA GLU A 238 27.82 1.17 -7.67
C GLU A 238 26.47 0.56 -7.23
N TYR A 239 25.89 -0.34 -8.03
CA TYR A 239 24.69 -1.07 -7.60
C TYR A 239 24.96 -1.98 -6.38
N GLU A 240 26.13 -2.61 -6.31
CA GLU A 240 26.55 -3.39 -5.14
C GLU A 240 26.67 -2.51 -3.89
N GLN A 241 27.22 -1.31 -4.02
CA GLN A 241 27.26 -0.34 -2.93
C GLN A 241 25.86 0.07 -2.48
N ALA A 242 24.95 0.33 -3.42
CA ALA A 242 23.56 0.65 -3.11
C ALA A 242 22.89 -0.47 -2.28
N ARG A 243 23.05 -1.72 -2.70
CA ARG A 243 22.51 -2.90 -2.00
C ARG A 243 23.10 -3.09 -0.59
N ARG A 244 24.37 -2.72 -0.37
CA ARG A 244 24.98 -2.79 0.97
C ARG A 244 24.43 -1.73 1.93
N LEU A 245 24.11 -0.55 1.41
CA LEU A 245 23.59 0.58 2.19
C LEU A 245 22.11 0.42 2.53
N ASP A 246 21.32 -0.11 1.60
CA ASP A 246 19.91 -0.40 1.80
C ASP A 246 19.56 -1.80 1.29
N ARG A 247 19.25 -2.72 2.21
CA ARG A 247 18.81 -4.07 1.84
C ARG A 247 17.43 -4.05 1.17
N ASN A 248 16.57 -3.08 1.49
CA ASN A 248 15.21 -3.00 0.99
C ASN A 248 15.16 -2.56 -0.49
N ILE A 249 16.20 -1.90 -1.01
CA ILE A 249 16.32 -1.58 -2.45
C ILE A 249 16.25 -2.84 -3.33
N THR A 250 16.64 -4.00 -2.80
CA THR A 250 16.58 -5.30 -3.49
C THR A 250 15.16 -5.85 -3.63
N SER A 251 14.15 -5.21 -3.04
CA SER A 251 12.74 -5.56 -3.32
C SER A 251 12.22 -4.84 -4.57
N ILE A 252 12.98 -3.88 -5.13
CA ILE A 252 12.58 -3.12 -6.31
C ILE A 252 12.98 -3.90 -7.57
N ARG A 253 12.00 -4.29 -8.39
CA ARG A 253 12.24 -5.05 -9.62
C ARG A 253 13.16 -4.33 -10.60
N SER A 254 12.97 -3.03 -10.81
CA SER A 254 13.77 -2.23 -11.75
C SER A 254 15.25 -2.18 -11.38
N PHE A 255 15.58 -2.25 -10.08
CA PHE A 255 16.96 -2.32 -9.60
C PHE A 255 17.67 -3.58 -10.12
N HIS A 256 17.01 -4.73 -10.01
CA HIS A 256 17.52 -6.00 -10.54
C HIS A 256 17.61 -6.01 -12.08
N ILE A 257 16.63 -5.40 -12.76
CA ILE A 257 16.67 -5.23 -14.21
C ILE A 257 17.91 -4.42 -14.61
N SER A 258 18.20 -3.29 -13.92
CA SER A 258 19.37 -2.46 -14.22
C SER A 258 20.71 -3.18 -14.03
N ILE A 259 20.85 -3.97 -12.96
CA ILE A 259 22.03 -4.83 -12.75
C ILE A 259 22.12 -5.88 -13.86
N GLY A 260 20.99 -6.53 -14.17
CA GLY A 260 20.90 -7.55 -15.21
C GLY A 260 21.25 -7.03 -16.60
N THR A 261 20.88 -5.80 -16.92
CA THR A 261 21.30 -5.12 -18.16
C THR A 261 22.81 -4.96 -18.22
N ALA A 262 23.46 -4.58 -17.12
CA ALA A 262 24.92 -4.50 -17.07
C ALA A 262 25.56 -5.87 -17.32
N TYR A 263 25.08 -6.92 -16.65
CA TYR A 263 25.58 -8.28 -16.86
C TYR A 263 25.33 -8.81 -18.27
N PHE A 264 24.23 -8.42 -18.90
CA PHE A 264 23.93 -8.77 -20.29
C PHE A 264 25.03 -8.27 -21.24
N PHE A 265 25.40 -7.00 -21.13
CA PHE A 265 26.47 -6.44 -21.96
C PHE A 265 27.87 -6.97 -21.59
N MET A 266 28.07 -7.37 -20.33
CA MET A 266 29.29 -8.07 -19.89
C MET A 266 29.32 -9.55 -20.31
N LYS A 267 28.26 -10.08 -20.93
CA LYS A 267 28.09 -11.51 -21.29
C LYS A 267 28.18 -12.46 -20.08
N ARG A 268 27.75 -11.99 -18.91
CA ARG A 268 27.70 -12.76 -17.66
C ARG A 268 26.35 -13.42 -17.48
N THR A 269 26.18 -14.58 -18.11
CA THR A 269 24.93 -15.36 -18.09
C THR A 269 24.76 -16.20 -16.83
N ASP A 270 25.78 -16.27 -15.98
CA ASP A 270 25.82 -16.99 -14.70
C ASP A 270 25.09 -16.26 -13.57
N MET A 271 24.64 -15.02 -13.79
CA MET A 271 24.05 -14.17 -12.77
C MET A 271 22.52 -14.23 -12.74
N ALA A 272 21.95 -14.25 -11.54
CA ALA A 272 20.50 -14.24 -11.37
C ALA A 272 19.84 -12.98 -11.96
N ASP A 273 20.47 -11.82 -11.79
CA ASP A 273 19.99 -10.55 -12.34
C ASP A 273 19.97 -10.55 -13.87
N TRP A 274 20.93 -11.24 -14.52
CA TRP A 274 20.92 -11.41 -15.97
C TRP A 274 19.64 -12.11 -16.42
N HIS A 275 19.24 -13.17 -15.72
CA HIS A 275 18.00 -13.87 -15.99
C HIS A 275 16.76 -13.01 -15.69
N ILE A 276 16.76 -12.18 -14.65
CA ILE A 276 15.67 -11.22 -14.41
C ILE A 276 15.54 -10.23 -15.57
N TYR A 277 16.66 -9.72 -16.08
CA TYR A 277 16.65 -8.83 -17.25
C TYR A 277 16.11 -9.54 -18.50
N GLN A 278 16.56 -10.77 -18.79
CA GLN A 278 16.01 -11.56 -19.90
C GLN A 278 14.51 -11.79 -19.75
N ALA A 279 14.05 -12.14 -18.54
CA ALA A 279 12.62 -12.29 -18.28
C ALA A 279 11.86 -10.98 -18.57
N SER A 280 12.44 -9.82 -18.25
CA SER A 280 11.83 -8.53 -18.53
C SER A 280 11.67 -8.23 -20.01
N LEU A 281 12.62 -8.65 -20.85
CA LEU A 281 12.51 -8.54 -22.31
C LEU A 281 11.39 -9.43 -22.85
N PHE A 282 11.36 -10.71 -22.45
CA PHE A 282 10.30 -11.62 -22.87
C PHE A 282 8.91 -11.21 -22.35
N PHE A 283 8.85 -10.54 -21.21
CA PHE A 283 7.61 -9.93 -20.71
C PHE A 283 7.10 -8.82 -21.63
N GLN A 284 7.99 -7.98 -22.15
CA GLN A 284 7.63 -6.90 -23.09
C GLN A 284 7.19 -7.45 -24.45
N GLU A 285 7.69 -8.63 -24.84
CA GLU A 285 7.32 -9.33 -26.07
C GLU A 285 6.10 -10.25 -25.90
N ASP A 286 5.45 -10.27 -24.72
CA ASP A 286 4.35 -11.18 -24.38
C ASP A 286 4.70 -12.69 -24.48
N ILE A 287 5.99 -13.03 -24.43
CA ILE A 287 6.51 -14.42 -24.47
C ILE A 287 6.67 -14.95 -23.04
N TYR A 288 5.53 -15.08 -22.34
CA TYR A 288 5.50 -15.44 -20.91
C TYR A 288 6.15 -16.79 -20.56
N PRO A 289 6.07 -17.87 -21.37
CA PRO A 289 6.78 -19.11 -21.07
C PRO A 289 8.30 -18.93 -20.96
N MET A 290 8.89 -18.07 -21.80
CA MET A 290 10.31 -17.75 -21.72
C MET A 290 10.62 -16.85 -20.53
N ALA A 291 9.76 -15.89 -20.21
CA ALA A 291 9.89 -15.11 -18.98
C ALA A 291 9.90 -16.01 -17.74
N VAL A 292 8.97 -16.97 -17.65
CA VAL A 292 8.89 -17.99 -16.59
C VAL A 292 10.18 -18.82 -16.52
N PHE A 293 10.69 -19.28 -17.66
CA PHE A 293 11.95 -20.04 -17.73
C PHE A 293 13.13 -19.25 -17.13
N HIS A 294 13.28 -17.99 -17.53
CA HIS A 294 14.36 -17.14 -17.01
C HIS A 294 14.17 -16.84 -15.52
N LEU A 295 12.95 -16.54 -15.07
CA LEU A 295 12.68 -16.32 -13.64
C LEU A 295 12.99 -17.55 -12.79
N ASN A 296 12.62 -18.75 -13.24
CA ASN A 296 12.98 -19.99 -12.53
C ASN A 296 14.50 -20.19 -12.46
N ASN A 297 15.24 -19.83 -13.51
CA ASN A 297 16.71 -19.86 -13.46
C ASN A 297 17.29 -18.82 -12.50
N ALA A 298 16.75 -17.60 -12.47
CA ALA A 298 17.17 -16.59 -11.50
C ALA A 298 16.99 -17.09 -10.05
N LEU A 299 15.83 -17.70 -9.75
CA LEU A 299 15.54 -18.30 -8.45
C LEU A 299 16.40 -19.52 -8.12
N ARG A 300 16.83 -20.28 -9.13
CA ARG A 300 17.76 -21.40 -8.94
C ARG A 300 19.16 -20.91 -8.56
N ILE A 301 19.61 -19.80 -9.15
CA ILE A 301 20.94 -19.21 -8.89
C ILE A 301 20.96 -18.50 -7.54
N ASP A 302 19.97 -17.66 -7.26
CA ASP A 302 19.79 -16.99 -5.98
C ASP A 302 18.37 -17.24 -5.44
N PRO A 303 18.19 -18.30 -4.63
CA PRO A 303 16.90 -18.60 -4.00
C PRO A 303 16.38 -17.47 -3.11
N SER A 304 17.25 -16.60 -2.59
CA SER A 304 16.83 -15.48 -1.74
C SER A 304 16.07 -14.40 -2.51
N LEU A 305 16.15 -14.39 -3.85
CA LEU A 305 15.33 -13.53 -4.70
C LEU A 305 13.84 -13.86 -4.63
N ALA A 306 13.47 -15.10 -4.29
CA ALA A 306 12.06 -15.50 -4.19
C ALA A 306 11.29 -14.65 -3.18
N GLU A 307 11.92 -14.29 -2.06
CA GLU A 307 11.35 -13.44 -1.01
C GLU A 307 11.30 -11.95 -1.42
N ARG A 308 12.19 -11.53 -2.33
CA ARG A 308 12.40 -10.11 -2.66
C ARG A 308 11.59 -9.65 -3.86
N VAL A 309 11.63 -10.42 -4.95
CA VAL A 309 11.02 -10.06 -6.25
C VAL A 309 10.45 -11.27 -6.98
N GLY A 310 11.12 -12.43 -6.87
CA GLY A 310 10.91 -13.57 -7.76
C GLY A 310 9.51 -14.17 -7.71
N SER A 311 8.91 -14.35 -6.53
CA SER A 311 7.59 -15.02 -6.42
C SER A 311 6.47 -14.20 -7.07
N SER A 312 6.39 -12.90 -6.74
CA SER A 312 5.39 -12.00 -7.35
C SER A 312 5.64 -11.78 -8.84
N TYR A 313 6.91 -11.71 -9.28
CA TYR A 313 7.20 -11.52 -10.70
C TYR A 313 6.86 -12.77 -11.52
N LEU A 314 7.14 -13.96 -11.00
CA LEU A 314 6.77 -15.23 -11.60
C LEU A 314 5.25 -15.41 -11.63
N ALA A 315 4.56 -15.04 -10.56
CA ALA A 315 3.11 -15.05 -10.52
C ALA A 315 2.52 -14.08 -11.57
N ALA A 316 3.08 -12.86 -11.70
CA ALA A 316 2.67 -11.92 -12.75
C ALA A 316 2.87 -12.47 -14.17
N ALA A 317 3.89 -13.32 -14.40
CA ALA A 317 4.12 -13.93 -15.71
C ALA A 317 3.00 -14.90 -16.05
N HIS A 318 2.67 -15.77 -15.10
CA HIS A 318 1.56 -16.71 -15.23
C HIS A 318 0.19 -16.03 -15.31
N ILE A 319 -0.01 -14.89 -14.63
CA ILE A 319 -1.23 -14.09 -14.77
C ILE A 319 -1.42 -13.62 -16.21
N ASN A 320 -0.38 -13.05 -16.79
CA ASN A 320 -0.47 -12.51 -18.15
C ASN A 320 -0.50 -13.62 -19.21
N GLU A 321 0.21 -14.72 -19.00
CA GLU A 321 0.07 -15.95 -19.78
C GLU A 321 -1.38 -16.42 -19.82
N GLY A 322 -2.02 -16.52 -18.66
CA GLY A 322 -3.42 -16.93 -18.59
C GLY A 322 -4.38 -15.92 -19.24
N LEU A 323 -4.10 -14.62 -19.13
CA LEU A 323 -4.87 -13.58 -19.84
C LEU A 323 -4.72 -13.67 -21.36
N LEU A 324 -3.54 -14.02 -21.86
CA LEU A 324 -3.28 -14.21 -23.28
C LEU A 324 -4.03 -15.45 -23.79
N GLU A 325 -3.93 -16.58 -23.08
CA GLU A 325 -4.62 -17.82 -23.46
C GLU A 325 -6.14 -17.69 -23.36
N TYR A 326 -6.65 -17.01 -22.33
CA TYR A 326 -8.09 -16.75 -22.20
C TYR A 326 -8.62 -15.94 -23.39
N ARG A 327 -7.87 -14.92 -23.85
CA ARG A 327 -8.22 -14.11 -25.03
C ARG A 327 -8.19 -14.92 -26.34
N LYS A 328 -7.36 -15.96 -26.42
CA LYS A 328 -7.36 -16.90 -27.56
C LYS A 328 -8.52 -17.90 -27.52
N GLY A 329 -9.32 -17.91 -26.44
CA GLY A 329 -10.36 -18.91 -26.20
C GLY A 329 -9.86 -20.20 -25.54
N ASN A 330 -8.57 -20.28 -25.20
CA ASN A 330 -7.96 -21.44 -24.54
C ASN A 330 -8.19 -21.38 -23.03
N THR A 331 -9.45 -21.42 -22.60
CA THR A 331 -9.83 -21.23 -21.18
C THR A 331 -9.20 -22.26 -20.25
N ALA A 332 -8.98 -23.50 -20.69
CA ALA A 332 -8.31 -24.52 -19.89
C ALA A 332 -6.85 -24.16 -19.58
N ALA A 333 -6.09 -23.68 -20.58
CA ALA A 333 -4.71 -23.22 -20.39
C ALA A 333 -4.65 -21.97 -19.50
N ALA A 334 -5.63 -21.06 -19.64
CA ALA A 334 -5.75 -19.90 -18.76
C ALA A 334 -5.95 -20.29 -17.29
N ILE A 335 -6.82 -21.25 -17.01
CA ILE A 335 -7.04 -21.79 -15.67
C ILE A 335 -5.75 -22.38 -15.11
N GLU A 336 -5.01 -23.17 -15.90
CA GLU A 336 -3.74 -23.74 -15.46
C GLU A 336 -2.72 -22.66 -15.09
N ALA A 337 -2.55 -21.65 -15.95
CA ALA A 337 -1.63 -20.54 -15.70
C ALA A 337 -2.02 -19.74 -14.45
N TRP A 338 -3.30 -19.39 -14.27
CA TRP A 338 -3.73 -18.65 -13.07
C TRP A 338 -3.63 -19.47 -11.77
N ASN A 339 -3.82 -20.78 -11.81
CA ASN A 339 -3.54 -21.64 -10.66
C ASN A 339 -2.04 -21.65 -10.33
N LYS A 340 -1.16 -21.78 -11.34
CA LYS A 340 0.30 -21.65 -11.15
C LYS A 340 0.68 -20.29 -10.58
N ALA A 341 0.01 -19.20 -10.98
CA ALA A 341 0.24 -17.89 -10.37
C ALA A 341 -0.04 -17.89 -8.87
N LEU A 342 -1.15 -18.49 -8.43
CA LEU A 342 -1.53 -18.61 -7.02
C LEU A 342 -0.64 -19.57 -6.22
N GLU A 343 -0.10 -20.61 -6.86
CA GLU A 343 0.91 -21.48 -6.24
C GLU A 343 2.21 -20.73 -5.94
N ARG A 344 2.58 -19.77 -6.79
CA ARG A 344 3.78 -18.93 -6.59
C ARG A 344 3.55 -17.80 -5.62
N ASP A 345 2.42 -17.11 -5.74
CA ASP A 345 2.05 -16.02 -4.88
C ASP A 345 0.54 -16.02 -4.60
N PRO A 346 0.12 -16.57 -3.44
CA PRO A 346 -1.28 -16.58 -3.03
C PRO A 346 -1.90 -15.18 -2.83
N SER A 347 -1.08 -14.12 -2.80
CA SER A 347 -1.53 -12.73 -2.64
C SER A 347 -2.01 -12.08 -3.95
N GLN A 348 -1.97 -12.81 -5.08
CA GLN A 348 -2.51 -12.35 -6.36
C GLN A 348 -4.04 -12.47 -6.40
N ILE A 349 -4.71 -11.51 -5.76
CA ILE A 349 -6.17 -11.42 -5.61
C ILE A 349 -6.87 -11.46 -6.98
N GLN A 350 -6.31 -10.81 -7.99
CA GLN A 350 -6.88 -10.79 -9.34
C GLN A 350 -7.01 -12.19 -9.96
N ALA A 351 -6.13 -13.13 -9.60
CA ALA A 351 -6.17 -14.49 -10.12
C ALA A 351 -7.46 -15.21 -9.72
N TYR A 352 -7.93 -15.02 -8.48
CA TYR A 352 -9.20 -15.60 -8.02
C TYR A 352 -10.39 -15.03 -8.80
N TYR A 353 -10.37 -13.73 -9.12
CA TYR A 353 -11.42 -13.12 -9.93
C TYR A 353 -11.48 -13.74 -11.33
N TYR A 354 -10.32 -13.89 -11.98
CA TYR A 354 -10.21 -14.47 -13.31
C TYR A 354 -10.61 -15.95 -13.33
N LEU A 355 -10.10 -16.74 -12.36
CA LEU A 355 -10.45 -18.15 -12.21
C LEU A 355 -11.94 -18.34 -11.94
N SER A 356 -12.57 -17.50 -11.11
CA SER A 356 -14.01 -17.57 -10.87
C SER A 356 -14.79 -17.47 -12.18
N ARG A 357 -14.42 -16.55 -13.08
CA ARG A 357 -15.03 -16.43 -14.40
C ARG A 357 -14.68 -17.61 -15.32
N ALA A 358 -13.41 -17.96 -15.46
CA ALA A 358 -13.03 -19.05 -16.36
C ALA A 358 -13.61 -20.41 -15.96
N TYR A 359 -13.70 -20.71 -14.66
CA TYR A 359 -14.39 -21.92 -14.20
C TYR A 359 -15.88 -21.92 -14.58
N TYR A 360 -16.53 -20.76 -14.55
CA TYR A 360 -17.91 -20.64 -15.02
C TYR A 360 -18.01 -20.94 -16.52
N ASP A 361 -17.08 -20.41 -17.33
CA ASP A 361 -17.09 -20.57 -18.79
C ASP A 361 -16.90 -22.05 -19.21
N VAL A 362 -16.13 -22.83 -18.45
CA VAL A 362 -15.97 -24.29 -18.65
C VAL A 362 -16.98 -25.14 -17.88
N ALA A 363 -18.09 -24.53 -17.42
CA ALA A 363 -19.16 -25.17 -16.65
C ALA A 363 -18.74 -25.86 -15.35
N SER A 364 -17.56 -25.54 -14.82
CA SER A 364 -17.09 -25.97 -13.50
C SER A 364 -17.65 -25.07 -12.39
N TYR A 365 -18.98 -25.08 -12.26
CA TYR A 365 -19.70 -24.11 -11.41
C TYR A 365 -19.32 -24.19 -9.93
N ASP A 366 -19.09 -25.38 -9.37
CA ASP A 366 -18.66 -25.53 -7.97
C ASP A 366 -17.31 -24.84 -7.71
N LYS A 367 -16.35 -24.97 -8.63
CA LYS A 367 -15.05 -24.28 -8.54
C LYS A 367 -15.21 -22.78 -8.71
N SER A 368 -16.04 -22.34 -9.66
CA SER A 368 -16.36 -20.92 -9.86
C SER A 368 -16.88 -20.26 -8.58
N ILE A 369 -17.82 -20.92 -7.91
CA ILE A 369 -18.41 -20.48 -6.63
C ILE A 369 -17.35 -20.43 -5.54
N MET A 370 -16.60 -21.52 -5.34
CA MET A 370 -15.57 -21.61 -4.29
C MET A 370 -14.51 -20.52 -4.46
N THR A 371 -13.95 -20.39 -5.67
CA THR A 371 -12.95 -19.37 -5.98
C THR A 371 -13.50 -17.95 -5.87
N GLY A 372 -14.74 -17.72 -6.31
CA GLY A 372 -15.43 -16.44 -6.17
C GLY A 372 -15.65 -16.06 -4.70
N LEU A 373 -15.96 -17.03 -3.83
CA LEU A 373 -16.08 -16.80 -2.39
C LEU A 373 -14.72 -16.48 -1.75
N THR A 374 -13.65 -17.15 -2.17
CA THR A 374 -12.28 -16.80 -1.73
C THR A 374 -11.96 -15.35 -2.05
N PHE A 375 -12.19 -14.90 -3.30
CA PHE A 375 -12.05 -13.51 -3.68
C PHE A 375 -12.94 -12.58 -2.83
N PHE A 376 -14.23 -12.92 -2.67
CA PHE A 376 -15.18 -12.11 -1.91
C PHE A 376 -14.76 -11.88 -0.45
N THR A 377 -14.10 -12.87 0.16
CA THR A 377 -13.64 -12.79 1.56
C THR A 377 -12.28 -12.13 1.71
N SER A 378 -11.43 -12.16 0.68
CA SER A 378 -10.08 -11.58 0.72
C SER A 378 -10.09 -10.05 0.55
N ILE A 379 -11.13 -9.48 -0.08
CA ILE A 379 -11.23 -8.04 -0.34
C ILE A 379 -12.28 -7.34 0.52
N GLN A 380 -12.13 -6.02 0.68
CA GLN A 380 -13.09 -5.14 1.35
C GLN A 380 -13.79 -4.18 0.38
N ASN A 381 -13.22 -3.92 -0.80
CA ASN A 381 -13.81 -3.03 -1.80
C ASN A 381 -15.20 -3.56 -2.22
N LYS A 382 -16.24 -2.72 -2.03
CA LYS A 382 -17.64 -3.11 -2.24
C LYS A 382 -17.98 -3.40 -3.69
N GLN A 383 -17.42 -2.64 -4.63
CA GLN A 383 -17.71 -2.74 -6.05
C GLN A 383 -17.27 -4.10 -6.61
N TYR A 384 -16.02 -4.50 -6.38
CA TYR A 384 -15.56 -5.82 -6.83
C TYR A 384 -16.23 -6.98 -6.08
N ARG A 385 -16.64 -6.78 -4.82
CA ARG A 385 -17.46 -7.75 -4.10
C ARG A 385 -18.85 -7.90 -4.70
N ALA A 386 -19.42 -6.83 -5.26
CA ALA A 386 -20.66 -6.92 -6.04
C ALA A 386 -20.42 -7.72 -7.32
N ASN A 387 -19.40 -7.36 -8.11
CA ASN A 387 -19.08 -8.03 -9.38
C ASN A 387 -18.86 -9.55 -9.21
N VAL A 388 -18.08 -9.96 -8.20
CA VAL A 388 -17.90 -11.40 -7.92
C VAL A 388 -19.18 -12.05 -7.40
N SER A 389 -20.03 -11.34 -6.65
CA SER A 389 -21.32 -11.88 -6.18
C SER A 389 -22.24 -12.18 -7.36
N ALA A 390 -22.25 -11.35 -8.40
CA ALA A 390 -22.96 -11.63 -9.64
C ALA A 390 -22.38 -12.87 -10.36
N ASN A 391 -21.04 -13.03 -10.42
CA ASN A 391 -20.42 -14.25 -10.98
C ASN A 391 -20.84 -15.52 -10.22
N ILE A 392 -20.88 -15.48 -8.88
CA ILE A 392 -21.32 -16.59 -8.05
C ILE A 392 -22.80 -16.90 -8.28
N ALA A 393 -23.64 -15.86 -8.40
CA ALA A 393 -25.06 -16.01 -8.67
C ALA A 393 -25.32 -16.67 -10.03
N ASP A 394 -24.59 -16.27 -11.08
CA ASP A 394 -24.66 -16.88 -12.41
C ASP A 394 -24.33 -18.37 -12.37
N ALA A 395 -23.29 -18.76 -11.61
CA ALA A 395 -22.94 -20.17 -11.43
C ALA A 395 -24.07 -20.96 -10.74
N TYR A 396 -24.64 -20.43 -9.65
CA TYR A 396 -25.80 -21.06 -8.99
C TYR A 396 -27.02 -21.14 -9.91
N TYR A 397 -27.24 -20.12 -10.74
CA TYR A 397 -28.33 -20.10 -11.71
C TYR A 397 -28.18 -21.22 -12.74
N LYS A 398 -26.97 -21.41 -13.30
CA LYS A 398 -26.68 -22.52 -14.22
C LYS A 398 -26.83 -23.89 -13.58
N MET A 399 -26.52 -24.01 -12.28
CA MET A 399 -26.79 -25.20 -11.48
C MET A 399 -28.28 -25.38 -11.11
N LYS A 400 -29.17 -24.49 -11.56
CA LYS A 400 -30.62 -24.49 -11.22
C LYS A 400 -30.91 -24.35 -9.73
N THR A 401 -29.94 -23.84 -8.95
CA THR A 401 -30.09 -23.57 -7.52
C THR A 401 -30.60 -22.14 -7.31
N PHE A 402 -31.83 -21.87 -7.77
CA PHE A 402 -32.37 -20.52 -7.91
C PHE A 402 -32.45 -19.73 -6.59
N SER A 403 -32.67 -20.40 -5.45
CA SER A 403 -32.69 -19.74 -4.14
C SER A 403 -31.34 -19.08 -3.83
N LYS A 404 -30.23 -19.79 -4.05
CA LYS A 404 -28.87 -19.26 -3.82
C LYS A 404 -28.48 -18.24 -4.88
N ALA A 405 -28.87 -18.46 -6.14
CA ALA A 405 -28.66 -17.48 -7.20
C ALA A 405 -29.30 -16.14 -6.83
N ARG A 406 -30.57 -16.15 -6.40
CA ARG A 406 -31.29 -14.95 -5.95
C ARG A 406 -30.61 -14.28 -4.75
N GLU A 407 -30.17 -15.05 -3.77
CA GLU A 407 -29.45 -14.53 -2.60
C GLU A 407 -28.20 -13.74 -3.03
N PHE A 408 -27.36 -14.31 -3.89
CA PHE A 408 -26.13 -13.66 -4.34
C PHE A 408 -26.37 -12.48 -5.29
N TYR A 409 -27.41 -12.51 -6.13
CA TYR A 409 -27.80 -11.33 -6.90
C TYR A 409 -28.28 -10.18 -6.00
N LEU A 410 -29.10 -10.46 -4.99
CA LEU A 410 -29.51 -9.44 -4.02
C LEU A 410 -28.32 -8.91 -3.24
N LYS A 411 -27.37 -9.77 -2.89
CA LYS A 411 -26.11 -9.38 -2.24
C LYS A 411 -25.27 -8.46 -3.13
N SER A 412 -25.16 -8.78 -4.42
CA SER A 412 -24.52 -7.93 -5.42
C SER A 412 -25.18 -6.54 -5.44
N GLN A 413 -26.52 -6.50 -5.55
CA GLN A 413 -27.29 -5.26 -5.55
C GLN A 413 -27.16 -4.47 -4.23
N MET A 414 -27.06 -5.14 -3.07
CA MET A 414 -26.89 -4.44 -1.79
C MET A 414 -25.52 -3.76 -1.66
N LEU A 415 -24.49 -4.37 -2.24
CA LEU A 415 -23.13 -3.84 -2.25
C LEU A 415 -22.97 -2.71 -3.26
N ASP A 416 -23.74 -2.79 -4.34
CA ASP A 416 -23.74 -1.85 -5.44
C ASP A 416 -25.17 -1.73 -6.00
N LYS A 417 -25.89 -0.70 -5.54
CA LYS A 417 -27.32 -0.52 -5.82
C LYS A 417 -27.60 0.05 -7.20
N ASP A 418 -26.67 0.83 -7.73
CA ASP A 418 -26.90 1.70 -8.88
C ASP A 418 -25.96 1.37 -10.05
N GLU A 419 -24.81 0.73 -9.79
CA GLU A 419 -23.79 0.49 -10.81
C GLU A 419 -23.81 -0.95 -11.33
N ASN A 420 -24.17 -1.98 -10.53
CA ASN A 420 -24.20 -3.40 -10.93
C ASN A 420 -25.48 -3.85 -11.65
N LEU A 421 -25.62 -3.49 -12.93
CA LEU A 421 -26.82 -3.81 -13.72
C LEU A 421 -26.95 -5.31 -14.05
N ARG A 422 -25.84 -6.04 -14.09
CA ARG A 422 -25.84 -7.49 -14.41
C ARG A 422 -26.66 -8.29 -13.39
N ALA A 423 -26.54 -7.94 -12.11
CA ALA A 423 -27.35 -8.56 -11.06
C ALA A 423 -28.85 -8.21 -11.22
N VAL A 424 -29.16 -6.97 -11.59
CA VAL A 424 -30.54 -6.50 -11.78
C VAL A 424 -31.19 -7.17 -12.99
N LEU A 425 -30.52 -7.24 -14.14
CA LEU A 425 -31.04 -7.90 -15.35
C LEU A 425 -31.36 -9.37 -15.08
N SER A 426 -30.46 -10.07 -14.40
CA SER A 426 -30.63 -11.48 -14.05
C SER A 426 -31.81 -11.71 -13.08
N LEU A 427 -32.02 -10.81 -12.11
CA LEU A 427 -33.18 -10.86 -11.21
C LEU A 427 -34.52 -10.62 -11.92
N VAL A 428 -34.51 -9.85 -13.01
CA VAL A 428 -35.70 -9.52 -13.81
C VAL A 428 -35.91 -10.50 -14.98
N GLY A 429 -35.00 -11.48 -15.15
CA GLY A 429 -35.12 -12.55 -16.14
C GLY A 429 -34.80 -12.12 -17.57
N LYS A 430 -33.92 -11.14 -17.75
CA LYS A 430 -33.44 -10.65 -19.05
C LYS A 430 -32.00 -11.04 -19.33
#